data_AF-A0A2G9MD30-F1
#
_entry.id   AF-A0A2G9MD30-F1
#
_cell.length_a   1.000
_cell.length_b   1.000
_cell.length_c   1.000
_cell.angle_alpha   90.00
_cell.angle_beta   90.00
_cell.angle_gamma   90.00
#
_symmetry.space_group_name_H-M   'P 1'
#
loop_
_entity.id
_entity.type
_entity.pdbx_description
1 polymer ?
#
loop_
_entity_poly.entity_id
_entity_poly.type
_entity_poly.pdbx_seq_one_letter_code
_entity_poly.pdbx_strand_id
1 'polypeptide(L)'
;MKQTNEYTISQLMVDDHKHIMEHFTTFFMLVNKDKNESLRVLNNLQWELERHLLIEEKEVFLTYPVQSSNDQKMVDRLFADHHEILEKIDSLQKEIKRDEVVDCTSLKALWLRHESFERDVFYPAMDIVVSDVKKKEIYQKVNTLIEER
;
A
#
# COMPACT_ATOMS: atom_id res chain seq x y z
N MET A 1 -20.99 -29.65 4.59
CA MET A 1 -20.40 -28.88 3.48
C MET A 1 -19.19 -28.14 4.04
N LYS A 2 -17.99 -28.37 3.51
CA LYS A 2 -16.81 -27.59 3.91
C LYS A 2 -17.03 -26.17 3.39
N GLN A 3 -17.00 -25.16 4.27
CA GLN A 3 -16.84 -23.78 3.85
C GLN A 3 -15.58 -23.72 2.99
N THR A 4 -15.75 -23.48 1.71
CA THR A 4 -14.65 -23.03 0.85
C THR A 4 -14.37 -21.60 1.30
N ASN A 5 -13.29 -21.39 2.05
CA ASN A 5 -12.78 -20.03 2.23
C ASN A 5 -12.44 -19.51 0.83
N GLU A 6 -13.23 -18.56 0.36
CA GLU A 6 -12.98 -17.87 -0.89
C GLU A 6 -11.88 -16.85 -0.62
N TYR A 7 -10.68 -17.10 -1.15
CA TYR A 7 -9.55 -16.20 -1.00
C TYR A 7 -9.72 -15.04 -1.98
N THR A 8 -9.99 -13.84 -1.47
CA THR A 8 -10.06 -12.63 -2.29
C THR A 8 -8.80 -11.80 -2.08
N ILE A 9 -8.30 -11.22 -3.18
CA ILE A 9 -7.17 -10.28 -3.13
C ILE A 9 -7.63 -9.03 -2.37
N SER A 10 -8.88 -8.60 -2.60
CA SER A 10 -9.47 -7.45 -1.92
C SER A 10 -9.39 -7.56 -0.40
N GLN A 11 -9.77 -8.70 0.19
CA GLN A 11 -9.75 -8.84 1.65
C GLN A 11 -8.33 -8.75 2.22
N LEU A 12 -7.39 -9.44 1.57
CA LEU A 12 -6.00 -9.50 2.02
C LEU A 12 -5.34 -8.12 2.01
N MET A 13 -5.49 -7.38 0.91
CA MET A 13 -4.83 -6.10 0.75
C MET A 13 -5.51 -4.99 1.55
N VAL A 14 -6.84 -5.02 1.71
CA VAL A 14 -7.56 -4.06 2.57
C VAL A 14 -7.15 -4.19 4.02
N ASP A 15 -6.90 -5.41 4.51
CA ASP A 15 -6.41 -5.59 5.88
C ASP A 15 -4.98 -5.07 6.04
N ASP A 16 -4.14 -5.18 5.01
CA ASP A 16 -2.80 -4.57 5.01
C ASP A 16 -2.87 -3.03 4.99
N HIS A 17 -3.76 -2.45 4.19
CA HIS A 17 -4.01 -0.99 4.17
C HIS A 17 -4.43 -0.46 5.54
N LYS A 18 -5.28 -1.19 6.29
CA LYS A 18 -5.65 -0.80 7.66
C LYS A 18 -4.43 -0.73 8.56
N HIS A 19 -3.53 -1.71 8.47
CA HIS A 19 -2.31 -1.70 9.27
C HIS A 19 -1.41 -0.51 8.93
N ILE A 20 -1.21 -0.21 7.65
CA ILE A 20 -0.42 0.94 7.20
C ILE A 20 -1.05 2.26 7.67
N MET A 21 -2.39 2.35 7.69
CA MET A 21 -3.11 3.53 8.19
C MET A 21 -2.88 3.79 9.69
N GLU A 22 -2.65 2.75 10.49
CA GLU A 22 -2.29 2.89 11.91
C GLU A 22 -0.93 3.58 12.07
N HIS A 23 0.05 3.23 11.21
CA HIS A 23 1.35 3.89 11.17
C HIS A 23 1.24 5.35 10.70
N PHE A 24 0.46 5.62 9.65
CA PHE A 24 0.16 6.99 9.21
C PHE A 24 -0.45 7.84 10.32
N THR A 25 -1.45 7.30 11.01
CA THR A 25 -2.14 8.00 12.11
C THR A 25 -1.17 8.35 13.22
N THR A 26 -0.32 7.38 13.62
CA THR A 26 0.71 7.59 14.63
C THR A 26 1.71 8.66 14.20
N PHE A 27 2.19 8.59 12.96
CA PHE A 27 3.11 9.59 12.40
C PHE A 27 2.50 11.00 12.41
N PHE A 28 1.28 11.17 11.89
CA PHE A 28 0.60 12.47 11.82
C PHE A 28 0.35 13.09 13.20
N MET A 29 0.14 12.26 14.22
CA MET A 29 -0.02 12.72 15.60
C MET A 29 1.29 13.24 16.22
N LEU A 30 2.45 12.83 15.71
CA LEU A 30 3.76 13.06 16.34
C LEU A 30 4.68 13.98 15.54
N VAL A 31 4.47 14.12 14.23
CA VAL A 31 5.43 14.69 13.26
C VAL A 31 6.04 16.06 13.62
N ASN A 32 5.32 16.91 14.36
CA ASN A 32 5.78 18.23 14.79
C ASN A 32 5.91 18.38 16.31
N LYS A 33 5.94 17.26 17.06
CA LYS A 33 6.00 17.26 18.55
C LYS A 33 7.37 16.86 19.08
N ASP A 34 7.97 15.84 18.49
CA ASP A 34 9.28 15.33 18.88
C ASP A 34 10.00 14.84 17.63
N LYS A 35 11.14 15.44 17.30
CA LYS A 35 11.92 15.14 16.10
C LYS A 35 12.40 13.68 16.05
N ASN A 36 12.93 13.17 17.16
CA ASN A 36 13.51 11.83 17.20
C ASN A 36 12.41 10.77 17.05
N GLU A 37 11.30 10.98 17.76
CA GLU A 37 10.15 10.10 17.67
C GLU A 37 9.49 10.16 16.28
N SER A 38 9.40 11.36 15.68
CA SER A 38 8.88 11.53 14.33
C SER A 38 9.70 10.78 13.29
N LEU A 39 11.04 10.84 13.37
CA LEU A 39 11.92 10.07 12.50
C LEU A 39 11.76 8.56 12.73
N ARG A 40 11.66 8.12 13.98
CA ARG A 40 11.48 6.70 14.31
C ARG A 40 10.18 6.15 13.71
N VAL A 41 9.07 6.86 13.91
CA VAL A 41 7.76 6.44 13.39
C VAL A 41 7.70 6.55 11.87
N LEU A 42 8.30 7.58 11.27
CA LEU A 42 8.36 7.71 9.82
C LEU A 42 9.20 6.61 9.16
N ASN A 43 10.31 6.19 9.77
CA ASN A 43 11.12 5.06 9.28
C ASN A 43 10.33 3.75 9.34
N ASN A 44 9.56 3.52 10.41
CA ASN A 44 8.68 2.36 10.51
C ASN A 44 7.58 2.41 9.43
N LEU A 45 6.93 3.56 9.25
CA LEU A 45 5.94 3.75 8.19
C LEU A 45 6.55 3.50 6.80
N GLN A 46 7.76 3.99 6.53
CA GLN A 46 8.46 3.75 5.28
C GLN A 46 8.68 2.26 5.04
N TRP A 47 9.15 1.52 6.05
CA TRP A 47 9.37 0.09 5.95
C TRP A 47 8.08 -0.68 5.61
N GLU A 48 6.99 -0.33 6.28
CA GLU A 48 5.67 -0.94 6.05
C GLU A 48 5.14 -0.63 4.64
N LEU A 49 5.31 0.62 4.19
CA LEU A 49 4.96 1.04 2.84
C LEU A 49 5.79 0.31 1.79
N GLU A 50 7.12 0.37 1.86
CA GLU A 50 8.00 -0.28 0.88
C GLU A 50 7.70 -1.77 0.74
N ARG A 51 7.43 -2.46 1.85
CA ARG A 51 7.01 -3.86 1.82
C ARG A 51 5.67 -4.05 1.12
N HIS A 52 4.67 -3.24 1.48
CA HIS A 52 3.34 -3.29 0.84
C HIS A 52 3.42 -3.08 -0.67
N LEU A 53 4.07 -1.98 -1.11
CA LEU A 53 4.21 -1.64 -2.52
C LEU A 53 4.99 -2.73 -3.26
N LEU A 54 6.06 -3.28 -2.67
CA LEU A 54 6.81 -4.38 -3.28
C LEU A 54 5.94 -5.64 -3.47
N ILE A 55 5.12 -5.99 -2.47
CA ILE A 55 4.19 -7.12 -2.55
C ILE A 55 3.23 -6.92 -3.72
N GLU A 56 2.63 -5.74 -3.81
CA GLU A 56 1.71 -5.42 -4.90
C GLU A 56 2.37 -5.49 -6.26
N GLU A 57 3.50 -4.81 -6.42
CA GLU A 57 4.21 -4.77 -7.67
C GLU A 57 4.68 -6.15 -8.13
N LYS A 58 5.11 -7.02 -7.21
CA LYS A 58 5.68 -8.33 -7.56
C LYS A 58 4.65 -9.43 -7.70
N GLU A 59 3.60 -9.41 -6.89
CA GLU A 59 2.68 -10.55 -6.79
C GLU A 59 1.28 -10.20 -7.29
N VAL A 60 0.84 -8.96 -7.15
CA VAL A 60 -0.52 -8.53 -7.51
C VAL A 60 -0.53 -7.96 -8.93
N PHE A 61 0.19 -6.87 -9.19
CA PHE A 61 0.13 -6.13 -10.45
C PHE A 61 0.65 -6.94 -11.62
N LEU A 62 1.76 -7.68 -11.44
CA LEU A 62 2.30 -8.57 -12.48
C LEU A 62 1.38 -9.75 -12.80
N THR A 63 0.43 -10.07 -11.92
CA THR A 63 -0.55 -11.13 -12.17
C THR A 63 -1.82 -10.60 -12.87
N TYR A 64 -2.02 -9.28 -12.95
CA TYR A 64 -3.17 -8.71 -13.62
C TYR A 64 -3.08 -8.92 -15.14
N PRO A 65 -4.05 -9.60 -15.78
CA PRO A 65 -4.03 -9.81 -17.22
C PRO A 65 -4.39 -8.51 -17.95
N VAL A 66 -3.38 -7.77 -18.41
CA VAL A 66 -3.59 -6.57 -19.23
C VAL A 66 -4.13 -6.95 -20.60
N GLN A 67 -5.40 -6.65 -20.85
CA GLN A 67 -6.08 -6.97 -22.13
C GLN A 67 -6.47 -5.71 -22.92
N SER A 68 -6.44 -4.55 -22.29
CA SER A 68 -6.84 -3.27 -22.89
C SER A 68 -5.92 -2.12 -22.49
N SER A 69 -6.03 -1.00 -23.21
CA SER A 69 -5.35 0.24 -22.83
C SER A 69 -5.82 0.78 -21.48
N ASN A 70 -7.05 0.45 -21.05
CA ASN A 70 -7.56 0.88 -19.75
C ASN A 70 -6.89 0.07 -18.64
N ASP A 71 -6.71 -1.24 -18.83
CA ASP A 71 -5.98 -2.10 -17.90
C ASP A 71 -4.55 -1.60 -17.67
N GLN A 72 -3.85 -1.28 -18.76
CA GLN A 72 -2.50 -0.74 -18.68
C GLN A 72 -2.48 0.59 -17.91
N LYS A 73 -3.42 1.50 -18.19
CA LYS A 73 -3.51 2.78 -17.47
C LYS A 73 -3.78 2.64 -15.98
N MET A 74 -4.53 1.61 -15.56
CA MET A 74 -4.75 1.35 -14.14
C MET A 74 -3.44 0.94 -13.46
N VAL A 75 -2.70 0.01 -14.05
CA VAL A 75 -1.41 -0.45 -13.53
C VAL A 75 -0.37 0.68 -13.54
N ASP A 76 -0.25 1.41 -14.65
CA ASP A 76 0.68 2.55 -14.76
C ASP A 76 0.38 3.63 -13.71
N ARG A 77 -0.89 3.90 -13.45
CA ARG A 77 -1.30 4.82 -12.39
C ARG A 77 -0.83 4.34 -11.02
N LEU A 78 -0.98 3.06 -10.69
CA LEU A 78 -0.58 2.52 -9.39
C LEU A 78 0.93 2.65 -9.18
N PHE A 79 1.74 2.29 -10.18
CA PHE A 79 3.19 2.51 -10.12
C PHE A 79 3.56 3.99 -9.95
N ALA A 80 2.83 4.91 -10.59
CA ALA A 80 3.05 6.34 -10.41
C ALA A 80 2.68 6.81 -8.99
N ASP A 81 1.54 6.35 -8.46
CA ASP A 81 1.11 6.63 -7.09
C ASP A 81 2.16 6.10 -6.07
N HIS A 82 2.70 4.88 -6.27
CA HIS A 82 3.76 4.29 -5.44
C HIS A 82 5.02 5.14 -5.40
N HIS A 83 5.48 5.57 -6.58
CA HIS A 83 6.65 6.41 -6.70
C HIS A 83 6.46 7.75 -5.97
N GLU A 84 5.31 8.41 -6.19
CA GLU A 84 5.02 9.70 -5.55
C GLU A 84 4.90 9.56 -4.02
N ILE A 85 4.33 8.46 -3.51
CA ILE A 85 4.26 8.18 -2.06
C ILE A 85 5.67 8.11 -1.46
N LEU A 86 6.57 7.32 -2.06
CA LEU A 86 7.93 7.16 -1.57
C LEU A 86 8.74 8.46 -1.64
N GLU A 87 8.60 9.24 -2.71
CA GLU A 87 9.22 10.56 -2.82
C GLU A 87 8.75 11.53 -1.73
N LYS A 88 7.45 11.52 -1.41
CA LYS A 88 6.92 12.33 -0.31
C LYS A 88 7.49 11.89 1.03
N ILE A 89 7.56 10.59 1.31
CA ILE A 89 8.17 10.08 2.55
C ILE A 89 9.62 10.56 2.69
N ASP A 90 10.43 10.49 1.63
CA ASP A 90 11.81 10.98 1.63
C ASP A 90 11.90 12.50 1.84
N SER A 91 10.98 13.29 1.26
CA SER A 91 10.89 14.73 1.53
C SER A 91 10.61 15.02 3.01
N LEU A 92 9.62 14.35 3.59
CA LEU A 92 9.26 14.53 5.00
C LEU A 92 10.43 14.18 5.92
N GLN A 93 11.20 13.13 5.61
CA GLN A 93 12.42 12.81 6.37
C GLN A 93 13.44 13.95 6.32
N LYS A 94 13.62 14.58 5.16
CA LYS A 94 14.54 15.71 5.00
C LYS A 94 14.07 16.93 5.78
N GLU A 95 12.78 17.24 5.74
CA GLU A 95 12.14 18.33 6.49
C GLU A 95 12.33 18.12 8.01
N ILE A 96 12.00 16.94 8.54
CA ILE A 96 12.19 16.62 9.97
C ILE A 96 13.66 16.72 10.37
N LYS A 97 14.59 16.21 9.54
CA LYS A 97 16.03 16.32 9.80
C LYS A 97 16.50 17.77 9.88
N ARG A 98 15.90 18.66 9.09
CA ARG A 98 16.18 20.11 9.08
C ARG A 98 15.45 20.90 10.17
N ASP A 99 14.62 20.25 10.99
CA ASP A 99 13.80 20.90 12.02
C ASP A 99 12.76 21.87 11.42
N GLU A 100 12.32 21.57 10.19
CA GLU A 100 11.27 22.31 9.50
C GLU A 100 9.89 21.84 9.97
N VAL A 101 8.88 22.73 9.93
CA VAL A 101 7.49 22.34 10.17
C VAL A 101 7.03 21.49 9.00
N VAL A 102 6.56 20.29 9.31
CA VAL A 102 6.18 19.28 8.32
C VAL A 102 4.70 19.36 8.02
N ASP A 103 4.33 19.41 6.73
CA ASP A 103 2.94 19.32 6.27
C ASP A 103 2.66 17.97 5.60
N CYS A 104 1.85 17.16 6.27
CA CYS A 104 1.47 15.83 5.79
C CYS A 104 0.21 15.80 4.91
N THR A 105 -0.42 16.95 4.64
CA THR A 105 -1.72 17.02 3.96
C THR A 105 -1.68 16.37 2.58
N SER A 106 -0.63 16.64 1.80
CA SER A 106 -0.52 16.12 0.44
C SER A 106 -0.30 14.60 0.41
N LEU A 107 0.52 14.06 1.32
CA LEU A 107 0.76 12.63 1.45
C LEU A 107 -0.49 11.89 1.92
N LYS A 108 -1.20 12.44 2.91
CA LYS A 108 -2.47 11.86 3.39
C LYS A 108 -3.51 11.79 2.26
N ALA A 109 -3.63 12.86 1.48
CA ALA A 109 -4.57 12.90 0.36
C ALA A 109 -4.17 11.92 -0.76
N LEU A 110 -2.87 11.77 -1.03
CA LEU A 110 -2.37 10.80 -2.01
C LEU A 110 -2.67 9.37 -1.59
N TRP A 111 -2.29 9.00 -0.37
CA TRP A 111 -2.52 7.66 0.19
C TRP A 111 -4.01 7.28 0.14
N LEU A 112 -4.90 8.15 0.62
CA LEU A 112 -6.34 7.86 0.62
C LEU A 112 -6.92 7.67 -0.79
N ARG A 113 -6.40 8.39 -1.80
CA ARG A 113 -6.82 8.22 -3.20
C ARG A 113 -6.28 6.95 -3.82
N HIS A 114 -5.05 6.58 -3.50
CA HIS A 114 -4.42 5.32 -3.91
C HIS A 114 -5.19 4.14 -3.32
N GLU A 115 -5.32 4.08 -1.99
CA GLU A 115 -6.05 3.04 -1.25
C GLU A 115 -7.50 2.88 -1.76
N SER A 116 -8.21 3.99 -1.96
CA SER A 116 -9.60 3.94 -2.42
C SER A 116 -9.71 3.44 -3.86
N PHE A 117 -8.78 3.81 -4.74
CA PHE A 117 -8.79 3.30 -6.10
C PHE A 117 -8.52 1.79 -6.12
N GLU A 118 -7.60 1.31 -5.30
CA GLU A 118 -7.32 -0.12 -5.24
C GLU A 118 -8.49 -0.92 -4.69
N ARG A 119 -9.02 -0.50 -3.54
CA ARG A 119 -10.17 -1.14 -2.90
C ARG A 119 -11.42 -1.12 -3.76
N ASP A 120 -11.73 0.01 -4.39
CA ASP A 120 -13.02 0.21 -5.05
C ASP A 120 -13.00 -0.14 -6.54
N VAL A 121 -11.80 -0.25 -7.14
CA VAL A 121 -11.65 -0.48 -8.59
C VAL A 121 -10.70 -1.64 -8.89
N PHE A 122 -9.44 -1.56 -8.46
CA PHE A 122 -8.42 -2.48 -8.95
C PHE A 122 -8.53 -3.89 -8.36
N TYR A 123 -8.61 -4.06 -7.04
CA TYR A 123 -8.74 -5.38 -6.43
C TYR A 123 -10.06 -6.08 -6.80
N PRO A 124 -11.22 -5.40 -6.89
CA PRO A 124 -12.43 -6.01 -7.42
C PRO A 124 -12.26 -6.51 -8.86
N ALA A 125 -11.57 -5.75 -9.72
CA ALA A 125 -11.27 -6.19 -11.08
C ALA A 125 -10.36 -7.42 -11.07
N MET A 126 -9.31 -7.44 -10.24
CA MET A 126 -8.45 -8.60 -10.02
C MET A 126 -9.25 -9.82 -9.59
N ASP A 127 -10.17 -9.66 -8.64
CA ASP A 127 -10.97 -10.77 -8.12
C ASP A 127 -11.91 -11.38 -9.18
N ILE A 128 -12.27 -10.63 -10.21
CA ILE A 128 -13.08 -11.12 -11.34
C ILE A 128 -12.21 -11.85 -12.37
N VAL A 129 -11.04 -11.31 -12.71
CA VAL A 129 -10.26 -11.80 -13.86
C VAL A 129 -9.21 -12.86 -13.51
N VAL A 130 -8.76 -12.90 -12.25
CA VAL A 130 -7.76 -13.87 -11.79
C VAL A 130 -8.45 -15.16 -11.35
N SER A 131 -7.95 -16.31 -11.84
CA SER A 131 -8.50 -17.62 -11.45
C SER A 131 -8.31 -17.90 -9.95
N ASP A 132 -9.22 -18.67 -9.35
CA ASP A 132 -9.16 -18.99 -7.91
C ASP A 132 -7.89 -19.73 -7.50
N VAL A 133 -7.33 -20.57 -8.38
CA VAL A 133 -6.03 -21.21 -8.17
C VAL A 133 -4.95 -20.15 -7.99
N LYS A 134 -4.94 -19.14 -8.86
CA LYS A 134 -3.96 -18.07 -8.83
C LYS A 134 -4.17 -17.11 -7.65
N LYS A 135 -5.42 -16.80 -7.29
CA LYS A 135 -5.73 -16.03 -6.06
C LYS A 135 -5.20 -16.74 -4.82
N LYS A 136 -5.36 -18.06 -4.75
CA LYS A 136 -4.82 -18.86 -3.65
C LYS A 136 -3.29 -18.81 -3.59
N GLU A 137 -2.62 -18.91 -4.73
CA GLU A 137 -1.15 -18.74 -4.80
C GLU A 137 -0.69 -17.37 -4.30
N ILE A 138 -1.35 -16.30 -4.77
CA ILE A 138 -1.08 -14.93 -4.31
C ILE A 138 -1.30 -14.85 -2.81
N TYR A 139 -2.47 -15.29 -2.33
CA TYR A 139 -2.80 -15.25 -0.91
C TYR A 139 -1.75 -15.94 -0.05
N GLN A 140 -1.29 -17.13 -0.45
CA GLN A 140 -0.26 -17.86 0.29
C GLN A 140 1.07 -17.11 0.33
N LYS A 141 1.54 -16.60 -0.81
CA LYS A 141 2.79 -15.83 -0.88
C LYS A 141 2.73 -14.55 -0.08
N VAL A 142 1.67 -13.76 -0.28
CA VAL A 142 1.49 -12.48 0.39
C VAL A 142 1.37 -12.73 1.89
N ASN A 143 0.55 -13.68 2.35
CA ASN A 143 0.41 -13.97 3.77
C ASN A 143 1.73 -14.40 4.42
N THR A 144 2.59 -15.16 3.74
CA THR A 144 3.95 -15.47 4.24
C THR A 144 4.80 -14.19 4.40
N LEU A 145 4.80 -13.31 3.40
CA LEU A 145 5.54 -12.03 3.48
C LEU A 145 4.98 -11.09 4.55
N ILE A 146 3.69 -11.22 4.86
CA ILE A 146 2.98 -10.48 5.90
C ILE A 146 3.24 -11.05 7.30
N GLU A 147 3.43 -12.36 7.45
CA GLU A 147 3.70 -13.01 8.74
C GLU A 147 5.16 -12.83 9.21
N GLU A 148 6.07 -12.48 8.29
CA GLU A 148 7.49 -12.16 8.58
C GLU A 148 7.70 -10.73 9.14
N ARG A 149 6.63 -10.04 9.57
CA ARG A 149 6.64 -8.68 10.14
C ARG A 149 7.25 -8.59 11.54
#